data_AF-A0A0F9H804-F1
#
_entry.id   AF-A0A0F9H804-F1
#
_cell.length_a   1.000
_cell.length_b   1.000
_cell.length_c   1.000
_cell.angle_alpha   90.00
_cell.angle_beta   90.00
_cell.angle_gamma   90.00
#
_symmetry.space_group_name_H-M   'P 1'
#
loop_
_entity.id
_entity.type
_entity.pdbx_description
1 polymer ?
#
loop_
_entity_poly.entity_id
_entity_poly.type
_entity_poly.pdbx_seq_one_letter_code
_entity_poly.pdbx_strand_id
1 'polypeptide(L)'
;MLNWSTAPPDDASGPSLPIKRAPPARPLIAIATSESLIGTYTHYWHGKTQPCTLPDCPAHAAGIPYRWHGYFGAWDQALNLHFLMEVTAQAAETFVLYTKAQGTLRGCLFEARRLNNKPNGRLLLRTKPADLTKLQLPPEPDLIATLSVLWNISPDQLGPPTQDPERKVQTLHPDGPPDPTNDPPPATDCPDRTTEHVQKILADLKQLSRNAHLDTADNLKPPASAPPKTSNNQPKKKRPVKA
;
A
#
# COMPACT_ATOMS: atom_id res chain seq x y z
N MET A 1 -6.99 -1.76 40.30
CA MET A 1 -7.90 -2.92 40.20
C MET A 1 -8.24 -3.10 38.73
N LEU A 2 -8.19 -4.33 38.19
CA LEU A 2 -8.70 -4.58 36.83
C LEU A 2 -10.23 -4.59 36.85
N ASN A 3 -10.86 -3.98 35.84
CA ASN A 3 -12.31 -4.02 35.64
C ASN A 3 -12.60 -4.89 34.41
N TRP A 4 -13.24 -6.04 34.62
CA TRP A 4 -13.66 -6.94 33.53
C TRP A 4 -15.09 -6.61 33.12
N SER A 5 -15.36 -6.53 31.82
CA SER A 5 -16.71 -6.32 31.26
C SER A 5 -17.12 -7.49 30.37
N THR A 6 -18.38 -7.90 30.45
CA THR A 6 -18.99 -8.89 29.54
C THR A 6 -19.54 -8.25 28.26
N ALA A 7 -19.60 -6.92 28.21
CA ALA A 7 -20.05 -6.16 27.05
C ALA A 7 -18.87 -5.38 26.44
N PRO A 8 -18.80 -5.25 25.09
CA PRO A 8 -17.88 -4.32 24.47
C PRO A 8 -18.18 -2.89 24.94
N PRO A 9 -17.20 -1.98 24.95
CA PRO A 9 -17.46 -0.57 25.21
C PRO A 9 -18.45 -0.02 24.16
N ASP A 10 -19.37 0.84 24.60
CA ASP A 10 -20.32 1.52 23.71
C ASP A 10 -19.60 2.40 22.68
N ASP A 11 -18.42 2.90 23.04
CA ASP A 11 -17.49 3.62 22.17
C ASP A 11 -16.35 2.70 21.72
N ALA A 12 -16.67 1.74 20.85
CA ALA A 12 -15.64 1.00 20.15
C ALA A 12 -14.85 2.01 19.30
N SER A 13 -13.52 2.02 19.44
CA SER A 13 -12.60 3.01 18.85
C SER A 13 -12.53 2.98 17.31
N GLY A 14 -13.64 2.84 16.60
CA GLY A 14 -13.71 2.69 15.17
C GLY A 14 -13.13 1.37 14.64
N PRO A 15 -13.22 1.12 13.32
CA PRO A 15 -12.57 -0.01 12.69
C PRO A 15 -11.05 0.15 12.75
N SER A 16 -10.35 -0.82 13.34
CA SER A 16 -8.90 -0.92 13.21
C SER A 16 -8.56 -1.84 12.04
N LEU A 17 -7.86 -1.28 11.04
CA LEU A 17 -7.28 -2.09 9.97
C LEU A 17 -5.85 -2.48 10.37
N PRO A 18 -5.45 -3.75 10.22
CA PRO A 18 -4.08 -4.14 10.50
C PRO A 18 -3.12 -3.44 9.54
N ILE A 19 -1.97 -2.98 10.03
CA ILE A 19 -0.89 -2.58 9.13
C ILE A 19 -0.23 -3.83 8.57
N LYS A 20 -0.09 -3.90 7.24
CA LYS A 20 0.81 -4.85 6.58
C LYS A 20 1.91 -4.09 5.85
N ARG A 21 3.12 -4.62 6.01
CA ARG A 21 4.29 -4.32 5.17
C ARG A 21 4.47 -5.48 4.19
N ALA A 22 5.18 -5.24 3.09
CA ALA A 22 5.59 -6.35 2.23
C ALA A 22 6.49 -7.33 3.02
N PRO A 23 6.17 -8.63 3.05
CA PRO A 23 6.97 -9.61 3.77
C PRO A 23 8.30 -9.85 3.04
N PRO A 24 9.34 -10.34 3.74
CA PRO A 24 10.64 -10.58 3.15
C PRO A 24 10.62 -11.64 2.04
N ALA A 25 9.96 -12.78 2.26
CA ALA A 25 10.12 -13.97 1.42
C ALA A 25 9.11 -14.11 0.27
N ARG A 26 7.97 -13.39 0.33
CA ARG A 26 6.86 -13.57 -0.63
C ARG A 26 6.38 -12.22 -1.15
N PRO A 27 5.97 -12.13 -2.43
CA PRO A 27 5.27 -10.94 -2.90
C PRO A 27 3.98 -10.72 -2.10
N LEU A 28 3.73 -9.47 -1.76
CA LEU A 28 2.40 -9.00 -1.38
C LEU A 28 1.70 -8.51 -2.65
N ILE A 29 0.57 -9.14 -3.00
CA ILE A 29 -0.27 -8.74 -4.12
C ILE A 29 -1.59 -8.28 -3.55
N ALA A 30 -1.97 -7.03 -3.82
CA ALA A 30 -3.20 -6.45 -3.30
C ALA A 30 -3.71 -5.33 -4.21
N ILE A 31 -4.95 -4.92 -3.99
CA ILE A 31 -5.59 -3.82 -4.73
C ILE A 31 -5.79 -2.64 -3.79
N ALA A 32 -5.31 -1.46 -4.17
CA ALA A 32 -5.52 -0.26 -3.37
C ALA A 32 -7.01 0.11 -3.34
N THR A 33 -7.51 0.42 -2.14
CA THR A 33 -8.89 0.81 -1.87
C THR A 33 -9.02 2.30 -1.59
N SER A 34 -7.92 3.00 -1.30
CA SER A 34 -7.93 4.44 -1.11
C SER A 34 -7.68 5.18 -2.43
N GLU A 35 -8.27 6.36 -2.59
CA GLU A 35 -8.09 7.22 -3.77
C GLU A 35 -6.73 7.93 -3.76
N SER A 36 -6.20 8.17 -2.56
CA SER A 36 -4.90 8.80 -2.34
C SER A 36 -4.09 8.09 -1.25
N LEU A 37 -2.84 8.51 -1.08
CA LEU A 37 -1.98 8.08 0.01
C LEU A 37 -1.76 9.25 0.97
N ILE A 38 -1.68 8.97 2.27
CA ILE A 38 -1.29 9.95 3.29
C ILE A 38 0.10 9.63 3.81
N GLY A 39 0.86 10.67 4.15
CA GLY A 39 2.23 10.54 4.63
C GLY A 39 2.38 11.05 6.05
N THR A 40 3.25 10.41 6.83
CA THR A 40 3.71 10.97 8.10
C THR A 40 5.18 10.65 8.34
N TYR A 41 5.85 11.52 9.07
CA TYR A 41 7.17 11.24 9.60
C TYR A 41 7.03 10.40 10.86
N THR A 42 7.89 9.41 11.02
CA THR A 42 7.86 8.48 12.15
C THR A 42 9.26 8.22 12.69
N HIS A 43 9.35 7.93 13.97
CA HIS A 43 10.55 7.40 14.61
C HIS A 43 10.37 5.90 14.89
N TYR A 44 11.45 5.13 14.84
CA TYR A 44 11.50 3.81 15.47
C TYR A 44 12.17 3.98 16.84
N TRP A 45 11.39 3.93 17.90
CA TRP A 45 11.85 4.25 19.26
C TRP A 45 11.20 3.31 20.27
N HIS A 46 11.98 2.80 21.23
CA HIS A 46 11.55 1.78 22.20
C HIS A 46 10.82 0.57 21.57
N GLY A 47 11.37 0.04 20.47
CA GLY A 47 10.88 -1.16 19.81
C GLY A 47 9.62 -0.96 18.94
N LYS A 48 9.10 0.26 18.80
CA LYS A 48 7.89 0.55 18.02
C LYS A 48 8.06 1.74 17.07
N THR A 49 7.30 1.74 15.98
CA THR A 49 7.15 2.90 15.10
C THR A 49 6.12 3.85 15.69
N GLN A 50 6.49 5.12 15.87
CA GLN A 50 5.60 6.18 16.38
C GLN A 50 5.65 7.41 15.47
N PRO A 51 4.53 8.12 15.28
CA PRO A 51 4.52 9.36 14.51
C PRO A 51 5.37 10.44 15.21
N CYS A 52 6.00 11.29 14.41
CA CYS A 52 6.81 12.40 14.84
C CYS A 52 5.91 13.62 15.08
N THR A 53 5.80 14.05 16.34
CA THR A 53 4.90 15.14 16.80
C THR A 53 5.66 16.43 17.08
N LEU A 54 6.61 16.81 16.22
CA LEU A 54 7.40 18.04 16.42
C LEU A 54 6.51 19.26 16.77
N PRO A 55 6.96 20.16 17.66
CA PRO A 55 8.26 20.14 18.35
C PRO A 55 8.35 19.19 19.55
N ASP A 56 7.22 18.72 20.08
CA ASP A 56 7.14 18.00 21.37
C ASP A 56 7.45 16.49 21.26
N CYS A 57 8.27 16.08 20.29
CA CYS A 57 8.57 14.67 20.05
C CYS A 57 9.77 14.19 20.90
N PRO A 58 9.58 13.28 21.87
CA PRO A 58 10.68 12.84 22.75
C PRO A 58 11.80 12.11 21.99
N ALA A 59 11.44 11.32 20.97
CA ALA A 59 12.41 10.67 20.10
C ALA A 59 13.27 11.70 19.32
N HIS A 60 12.66 12.81 18.92
CA HIS A 60 13.38 13.90 18.26
C HIS A 60 14.33 14.62 19.21
N ALA A 61 13.89 14.91 20.44
CA ALA A 61 14.75 15.48 21.49
C ALA A 61 15.93 14.56 21.85
N ALA A 62 15.74 13.23 21.73
CA ALA A 62 16.79 12.23 21.90
C ALA A 62 17.68 12.03 20.66
N GLY A 63 17.52 12.83 19.60
CA GLY A 63 18.34 12.74 18.39
C GLY A 63 18.06 11.49 17.54
N ILE A 64 16.96 10.77 17.77
CA ILE A 64 16.61 9.57 17.01
C ILE A 64 16.20 9.97 15.59
N PRO A 65 16.77 9.36 14.55
CA PRO A 65 16.41 9.67 13.17
C PRO A 65 14.94 9.32 12.92
N TYR A 66 14.30 10.10 12.05
CA TYR A 66 12.94 9.85 11.59
C TYR A 66 12.93 9.49 10.10
N ARG A 67 11.86 8.83 9.68
CA ARG A 67 11.62 8.43 8.28
C ARG A 67 10.18 8.72 7.91
N TRP A 68 9.98 9.12 6.66
CA TRP A 68 8.64 9.26 6.10
C TRP A 68 8.07 7.89 5.72
N HIS A 69 6.83 7.64 6.14
CA HIS A 69 6.03 6.50 5.71
C HIS A 69 4.71 6.97 5.11
N GLY A 70 4.31 6.31 4.03
CA GLY A 70 3.03 6.48 3.36
C GLY A 70 2.07 5.37 3.77
N TYR A 71 0.80 5.72 3.90
CA TYR A 71 -0.29 4.83 4.29
C TYR A 71 -1.46 4.98 3.31
N PHE A 72 -2.06 3.84 2.95
CA PHE A 72 -3.31 3.78 2.19
C PHE A 72 -4.01 2.44 2.44
N GLY A 73 -5.31 2.38 2.22
CA GLY A 73 -6.08 1.15 2.34
C GLY A 73 -5.82 0.20 1.17
N ALA A 74 -5.71 -1.10 1.44
CA ALA A 74 -5.51 -2.13 0.43
C ALA A 74 -6.27 -3.41 0.75
N TRP A 75 -6.65 -4.15 -0.31
CA TRP A 75 -7.41 -5.38 -0.23
C TRP A 75 -6.58 -6.56 -0.75
N ASP A 76 -6.32 -7.52 0.13
CA ASP A 76 -5.67 -8.79 -0.19
C ASP A 76 -6.76 -9.80 -0.61
N GLN A 77 -6.91 -10.03 -1.91
CA GLN A 77 -7.97 -10.89 -2.43
C GLN A 77 -7.80 -12.36 -2.01
N ALA A 78 -6.57 -12.83 -1.87
CA ALA A 78 -6.31 -14.22 -1.48
C ALA A 78 -6.72 -14.49 -0.03
N LEU A 79 -6.53 -13.50 0.84
CA LEU A 79 -6.88 -13.59 2.26
C LEU A 79 -8.24 -12.98 2.60
N ASN A 80 -8.92 -12.34 1.63
CA ASN A 80 -10.15 -11.59 1.84
C ASN A 80 -10.01 -10.58 3.01
N LEU A 81 -8.88 -9.85 3.03
CA LEU A 81 -8.48 -8.99 4.13
C LEU A 81 -8.28 -7.54 3.67
N HIS A 82 -8.96 -6.61 4.36
CA HIS A 82 -8.72 -5.17 4.24
C HIS A 82 -7.66 -4.77 5.26
N PHE A 83 -6.65 -4.02 4.82
CA PHE A 83 -5.52 -3.65 5.66
C PHE A 83 -4.97 -2.26 5.27
N LEU A 84 -4.17 -1.66 6.14
CA LEU A 84 -3.37 -0.49 5.80
C LEU A 84 -2.02 -0.93 5.26
N MET A 85 -1.71 -0.56 4.02
CA MET A 85 -0.39 -0.76 3.45
C MET A 85 0.54 0.36 3.91
N GLU A 86 1.67 0.01 4.54
CA GLU A 86 2.73 0.96 4.87
C GLU A 86 3.87 0.88 3.85
N VAL A 87 4.28 2.02 3.30
CA VAL A 87 5.35 2.14 2.30
C VAL A 87 6.37 3.20 2.69
N THR A 88 7.64 2.96 2.35
CA THR A 88 8.71 3.96 2.50
C THR A 88 8.60 5.05 1.44
N ALA A 89 9.17 6.23 1.68
CA ALA A 89 9.17 7.35 0.71
C ALA A 89 9.51 6.96 -0.73
N GLN A 90 10.63 6.27 -0.94
CA GLN A 90 11.06 5.83 -2.27
C GLN A 90 10.04 4.90 -2.96
N ALA A 91 9.35 4.06 -2.19
CA ALA A 91 8.35 3.15 -2.72
C ALA A 91 7.06 3.90 -3.06
N ALA A 92 6.71 4.93 -2.29
CA ALA A 92 5.55 5.77 -2.54
C ALA A 92 5.61 6.49 -3.90
N GLU A 93 6.80 6.80 -4.42
CA GLU A 93 6.98 7.40 -5.76
C GLU A 93 6.28 6.59 -6.86
N THR A 94 6.30 5.25 -6.79
CA THR A 94 5.62 4.40 -7.78
C THR A 94 4.10 4.62 -7.74
N PHE A 95 3.52 4.78 -6.56
CA PHE A 95 2.09 5.07 -6.41
C PHE A 95 1.75 6.49 -6.83
N VAL A 96 2.60 7.49 -6.54
CA VAL A 96 2.42 8.86 -7.03
C VAL A 96 2.40 8.91 -8.56
N LEU A 97 3.34 8.21 -9.21
CA LEU A 97 3.39 8.11 -10.68
C LEU A 97 2.14 7.42 -11.24
N TYR A 98 1.68 6.35 -10.58
CA TYR A 98 0.43 5.68 -10.95
C TYR A 98 -0.78 6.63 -10.84
N THR A 99 -0.96 7.31 -9.70
CA THR A 99 -2.05 8.25 -9.49
C THR A 99 -2.01 9.39 -10.49
N LYS A 100 -0.82 9.91 -10.84
CA LYS A 100 -0.67 10.93 -11.88
C LYS A 100 -1.14 10.43 -13.26
N ALA A 101 -0.92 9.15 -13.58
CA ALA A 101 -1.31 8.56 -14.85
C ALA A 101 -2.79 8.18 -14.92
N GLN A 102 -3.38 7.74 -13.80
CA GLN A 102 -4.74 7.17 -13.76
C GLN A 102 -5.78 8.08 -13.09
N GLY A 103 -5.35 9.17 -12.46
CA GLY A 103 -6.21 10.10 -11.73
C GLY A 103 -6.61 9.64 -10.32
N THR A 104 -6.42 8.37 -9.98
CA THR A 104 -6.74 7.79 -8.66
C THR A 104 -5.80 6.64 -8.31
N LEU A 105 -5.56 6.42 -7.02
CA LEU A 105 -4.90 5.22 -6.51
C LEU A 105 -5.88 4.04 -6.39
N ARG A 106 -7.19 4.30 -6.23
CA ARG A 106 -8.19 3.25 -5.99
C ARG A 106 -8.31 2.35 -7.22
N GLY A 107 -8.26 1.03 -7.01
CA GLY A 107 -8.23 0.04 -8.09
C GLY A 107 -6.83 -0.21 -8.67
N CYS A 108 -5.77 0.34 -8.08
CA CYS A 108 -4.40 -0.03 -8.41
C CYS A 108 -4.09 -1.44 -7.90
N LEU A 109 -3.93 -2.41 -8.80
CA LEU A 109 -3.34 -3.71 -8.48
C LEU A 109 -1.83 -3.55 -8.38
N PHE A 110 -1.29 -3.83 -7.21
CA PHE A 110 0.14 -3.75 -6.97
C PHE A 110 0.73 -5.06 -6.49
N GLU A 111 2.01 -5.24 -6.84
CA GLU A 111 2.86 -6.32 -6.35
C GLU A 111 4.08 -5.70 -5.67
N ALA A 112 4.27 -6.01 -4.39
CA ALA A 112 5.34 -5.51 -3.56
C ALA A 112 6.28 -6.65 -3.13
N ARG A 113 7.58 -6.53 -3.44
CA ARG A 113 8.62 -7.50 -3.07
C ARG A 113 9.82 -6.80 -2.45
N ARG A 114 10.50 -7.45 -1.50
CA ARG A 114 11.77 -6.94 -0.97
C ARG A 114 12.96 -7.47 -1.75
N LEU A 115 13.90 -6.60 -2.06
CA LEU A 115 15.20 -6.99 -2.60
C LEU A 115 15.96 -7.81 -1.54
N ASN A 116 16.48 -8.98 -1.93
CA ASN A 116 17.28 -9.89 -1.09
C ASN A 116 16.57 -10.51 0.12
N ASN A 117 15.24 -10.52 0.17
CA ASN A 117 14.45 -11.14 1.25
C ASN A 117 14.82 -10.66 2.68
N LYS A 118 15.42 -9.48 2.84
CA LYS A 118 15.72 -8.90 4.16
C LYS A 118 14.48 -8.16 4.69
N PRO A 119 14.16 -8.21 6.00
CA PRO A 119 13.01 -7.50 6.57
C PRO A 119 13.00 -5.99 6.29
N ASN A 120 14.18 -5.36 6.23
CA ASN A 120 14.36 -3.94 5.90
C ASN A 120 14.91 -3.73 4.48
N GLY A 121 14.85 -4.77 3.63
CA GLY A 121 15.30 -4.70 2.25
C GLY A 121 14.49 -3.70 1.43
N ARG A 122 15.13 -3.10 0.42
CA ARG A 122 14.52 -2.15 -0.51
C ARG A 122 13.26 -2.74 -1.13
N LEU A 123 12.18 -1.97 -1.16
CA LEU A 123 10.92 -2.41 -1.74
C LEU A 123 10.93 -2.18 -3.26
N LEU A 124 10.60 -3.22 -4.02
CA LEU A 124 10.34 -3.18 -5.44
C LEU A 124 8.83 -3.26 -5.65
N LEU A 125 8.29 -2.31 -6.39
CA LEU A 125 6.87 -2.20 -6.67
C LEU A 125 6.59 -2.33 -8.16
N ARG A 126 5.47 -2.98 -8.46
CA ARG A 126 4.84 -2.99 -9.78
C ARG A 126 3.39 -2.62 -9.60
N THR A 127 2.87 -1.79 -10.50
CA THR A 127 1.50 -1.28 -10.43
C THR A 127 0.84 -1.40 -11.80
N LYS A 128 -0.43 -1.77 -11.82
CA LYS A 128 -1.29 -1.75 -13.01
C LYS A 128 -2.75 -1.57 -12.60
N PRO A 129 -3.65 -1.14 -13.50
CA PRO A 129 -5.08 -1.18 -13.23
C PRO A 129 -5.56 -2.61 -12.91
N ALA A 130 -6.37 -2.76 -11.87
CA ALA A 130 -7.04 -4.02 -11.56
C ALA A 130 -8.22 -4.27 -12.51
N ASP A 131 -8.48 -5.54 -12.85
CA ASP A 131 -9.77 -5.92 -13.45
C ASP A 131 -10.82 -6.04 -12.34
N LEU A 132 -11.74 -5.08 -12.29
CA LEU A 132 -12.79 -5.01 -11.27
C LEU A 132 -14.15 -5.53 -11.76
N THR A 133 -14.22 -6.15 -12.95
CA THR A 133 -15.50 -6.60 -13.54
C THR A 133 -16.29 -7.57 -12.65
N LYS A 134 -15.59 -8.34 -11.82
CA LYS A 134 -16.18 -9.34 -10.91
C LYS A 134 -15.88 -9.08 -9.43
N LEU A 135 -15.26 -7.94 -9.11
CA LEU A 135 -14.77 -7.65 -7.77
C LEU A 135 -15.29 -6.30 -7.29
N GLN A 136 -16.10 -6.33 -6.23
CA GLN A 136 -16.47 -5.13 -5.51
C GLN A 136 -15.43 -4.86 -4.42
N LEU A 137 -14.68 -3.78 -4.57
CA LEU A 137 -13.73 -3.35 -3.53
C LEU A 137 -14.49 -2.83 -2.30
N PRO A 138 -13.97 -3.05 -1.08
CA PRO A 138 -14.54 -2.44 0.11
C PRO A 138 -14.53 -0.90 0.00
N PRO A 139 -15.36 -0.20 0.80
CA PRO A 139 -15.31 1.27 0.86
C PRO A 139 -13.91 1.75 1.23
N GLU A 140 -13.57 2.96 0.82
CA GLU A 140 -12.32 3.59 1.24
C GLU A 140 -12.31 3.76 2.78
N PRO A 141 -11.25 3.33 3.47
CA PRO A 141 -11.15 3.56 4.91
C PRO A 141 -10.80 5.03 5.20
N ASP A 142 -11.33 5.56 6.30
CA ASP A 142 -10.83 6.81 6.86
C ASP A 142 -9.43 6.59 7.43
N LEU A 143 -8.42 6.95 6.63
CA LEU A 143 -7.02 6.73 6.94
C LEU A 143 -6.59 7.49 8.20
N ILE A 144 -7.13 8.68 8.42
CA ILE A 144 -6.80 9.52 9.57
C ILE A 144 -7.37 8.89 10.84
N ALA A 145 -8.67 8.55 10.86
CA ALA A 145 -9.28 7.90 12.00
C ALA A 145 -8.60 6.55 12.31
N THR A 146 -8.30 5.75 11.29
CA THR A 146 -7.64 4.45 11.48
C THR A 146 -6.25 4.59 12.10
N LEU A 147 -5.46 5.58 11.65
CA LEU A 147 -4.12 5.83 12.18
C LEU A 147 -4.15 6.46 13.59
N SER A 148 -5.13 7.32 13.88
CA SER A 148 -5.37 7.87 15.22
C SER A 148 -5.54 6.76 16.25
N VAL A 149 -6.36 5.74 15.93
CA VAL A 149 -6.59 4.58 16.78
C VAL A 149 -5.32 3.76 16.97
N LEU A 150 -4.60 3.50 15.88
CA LEU A 150 -3.35 2.74 15.90
C LEU A 150 -2.26 3.40 16.75
N TRP A 151 -2.12 4.72 16.65
CA TRP A 151 -1.10 5.47 17.38
C TRP A 151 -1.56 5.98 18.73
N ASN A 152 -2.82 5.73 19.10
CA ASN A 152 -3.44 6.24 20.32
C ASN A 152 -3.32 7.78 20.41
N ILE A 153 -3.66 8.46 19.31
CA ILE A 153 -3.66 9.91 19.16
C ILE A 153 -5.11 10.35 19.00
N SER A 154 -5.53 11.40 19.72
CA SER A 154 -6.86 11.95 19.52
C SER A 154 -6.95 12.59 18.13
N PRO A 155 -8.02 12.36 17.35
CA PRO A 155 -8.22 13.05 16.07
C PRO A 155 -8.10 14.58 16.17
N ASP A 156 -8.49 15.16 17.31
CA ASP A 156 -8.40 16.62 17.55
C ASP A 156 -6.96 17.13 17.66
N GLN A 157 -5.99 16.24 17.90
CA GLN A 157 -4.56 16.56 17.95
C GLN A 157 -3.92 16.53 16.55
N LEU A 158 -4.62 16.01 15.54
CA LEU A 158 -4.11 15.99 14.18
C LEU A 158 -4.37 17.36 13.55
N GLY A 159 -3.30 18.15 13.46
CA GLY A 159 -3.30 19.36 12.66
C GLY A 159 -3.64 19.07 11.19
N PRO A 160 -4.03 20.10 10.41
CA PRO A 160 -4.27 19.92 8.99
C PRO A 160 -3.04 19.32 8.31
N PRO A 161 -3.21 18.47 7.28
CA PRO A 161 -2.09 17.90 6.53
C PRO A 161 -1.19 19.03 6.03
N THR A 162 -0.03 19.19 6.64
CA THR A 162 0.89 20.24 6.26
C THR A 162 1.77 19.70 5.15
N GLN A 163 1.69 20.29 3.97
CA GLN A 163 2.72 20.08 2.96
C GLN A 163 3.94 20.84 3.44
N ASP A 164 4.92 20.13 3.99
CA ASP A 164 6.23 20.69 4.29
C ASP A 164 7.18 20.32 3.15
N PRO A 165 7.25 21.14 2.07
CA PRO A 165 8.09 20.85 0.92
C PRO A 165 9.59 20.96 1.24
N GLU A 166 9.97 21.58 2.36
CA GLU A 166 11.36 21.88 2.68
C GLU A 166 12.00 20.87 3.63
N ARG A 167 11.21 19.99 4.25
CA ARG A 167 11.73 18.94 5.13
C ARG A 167 12.47 17.88 4.32
N LYS A 168 13.75 18.14 4.08
CA LYS A 168 14.68 17.18 3.47
C LYS A 168 14.65 15.90 4.28
N VAL A 169 14.23 14.80 3.66
CA VAL A 169 14.37 13.46 4.22
C VAL A 169 15.86 13.30 4.56
N GLN A 170 16.19 13.18 5.84
CA GLN A 170 17.53 12.83 6.25
C GLN A 170 17.85 11.49 5.59
N THR A 171 18.67 11.55 4.54
CA THR A 171 19.30 10.36 3.98
C THR A 171 20.25 9.90 5.06
N LEU A 172 19.91 8.80 5.73
CA LEU A 172 20.85 8.10 6.59
C LEU A 172 22.05 7.76 5.70
N HIS A 173 23.12 8.54 5.83
CA HIS A 173 24.37 8.23 5.17
C HIS A 173 24.82 6.86 5.72
N PRO A 174 25.03 5.85 4.86
CA PRO A 174 25.50 4.54 5.30
C PRO A 174 26.92 4.59 5.89
N ASP A 175 27.64 5.71 5.73
CA ASP A 175 29.04 5.86 6.09
C ASP A 175 29.27 6.58 7.43
N GLY A 176 28.21 6.80 8.23
CA GLY A 176 28.38 7.23 9.62
C GLY A 176 29.06 6.12 10.43
N PRO A 177 30.03 6.42 11.31
CA PRO A 177 30.65 5.41 12.15
C PRO A 177 29.55 4.66 12.93
N PRO A 178 29.59 3.31 12.97
CA PRO A 178 28.56 2.54 13.65
C PRO A 178 28.48 3.00 15.11
N ASP A 179 27.26 3.35 15.55
CA ASP A 179 26.98 3.64 16.94
C ASP A 179 27.16 2.33 17.74
N PRO A 180 28.20 2.22 18.59
CA PRO A 180 28.56 0.97 19.26
C PRO A 180 27.49 0.51 20.26
N THR A 181 26.45 1.30 20.51
CA THR A 181 25.39 0.99 21.47
C THR A 181 24.16 0.34 20.85
N ASN A 182 24.06 0.26 19.51
CA ASN A 182 22.88 -0.24 18.80
C ASN A 182 23.10 -1.51 17.96
N ASP A 183 24.28 -2.14 18.06
CA ASP A 183 24.54 -3.35 17.30
C ASP A 183 23.82 -4.57 17.90
N PRO A 184 22.88 -5.20 17.15
CA PRO A 184 22.46 -6.55 17.50
C PRO A 184 23.67 -7.50 17.42
N PRO A 185 23.69 -8.60 18.19
CA PRO A 185 24.82 -9.53 18.22
C PRO A 185 25.18 -10.00 16.81
N PRO A 186 26.48 -10.20 16.52
CA PRO A 186 26.97 -10.49 15.18
C PRO A 186 26.24 -11.71 14.60
N ALA A 187 25.57 -11.48 13.47
CA ALA A 187 24.95 -12.54 12.70
C ALA A 187 26.05 -13.45 12.15
N THR A 188 25.94 -14.73 12.49
CA THR A 188 26.77 -15.83 12.00
C THR A 188 26.81 -15.85 10.47
N ASP A 189 28.02 -16.04 9.93
CA ASP A 189 28.38 -16.04 8.52
C ASP A 189 27.33 -16.72 7.62
N CYS A 190 26.65 -15.91 6.81
CA CYS A 190 25.77 -16.39 5.75
C CYS A 190 26.52 -16.20 4.42
N PRO A 191 26.81 -17.27 3.67
CA PRO A 191 27.65 -17.19 2.48
C PRO A 191 27.03 -16.25 1.43
N ASP A 192 27.89 -15.37 0.91
CA ASP A 192 27.56 -14.31 -0.04
C ASP A 192 26.98 -14.87 -1.34
N ARG A 193 25.65 -14.92 -1.42
CA ARG A 193 24.87 -15.31 -2.62
C ARG A 193 24.37 -14.11 -3.42
N THR A 194 24.91 -12.91 -3.21
CA THR A 194 24.19 -11.69 -3.58
C THR A 194 24.36 -11.26 -5.04
N THR A 195 25.47 -11.56 -5.72
CA THR A 195 25.72 -10.99 -7.07
C THR A 195 25.06 -11.79 -8.19
N GLU A 196 25.22 -13.12 -8.21
CA GLU A 196 24.63 -13.98 -9.26
C GLU A 196 23.10 -14.00 -9.20
N HIS A 197 22.53 -13.99 -7.98
CA HIS A 197 21.08 -14.03 -7.79
C HIS A 197 20.41 -12.73 -8.25
N VAL A 198 21.05 -11.58 -8.02
CA VAL A 198 20.55 -10.28 -8.49
C VAL A 198 20.62 -10.17 -10.01
N GLN A 199 21.70 -10.65 -10.64
CA GLN A 199 21.80 -10.67 -12.10
C GLN A 199 20.74 -11.57 -12.74
N LYS A 200 20.45 -12.73 -12.14
CA LYS A 200 19.38 -13.63 -12.60
C LYS A 200 18.01 -12.96 -12.52
N ILE A 201 17.69 -12.31 -11.39
CA ILE A 201 16.41 -11.59 -11.24
C ILE A 201 16.28 -10.51 -12.32
N LEU A 202 17.32 -9.69 -12.55
CA LEU A 202 17.27 -8.64 -13.56
C LEU A 202 17.10 -9.19 -15.00
N ALA A 203 17.70 -10.35 -15.30
CA ALA A 203 17.50 -11.04 -16.57
C ALA A 203 16.05 -11.52 -16.74
N ASP A 204 15.48 -12.15 -15.71
CA ASP A 204 14.09 -12.63 -15.71
C ASP A 204 13.09 -11.46 -15.88
N LEU A 205 13.35 -10.30 -15.23
CA LEU A 205 12.50 -9.12 -15.40
C LEU A 205 12.57 -8.54 -16.82
N LYS A 206 13.74 -8.54 -17.46
CA LYS A 206 13.90 -8.12 -18.86
C LYS A 206 13.22 -9.08 -19.84
N GLN A 207 13.15 -10.36 -19.52
CA GLN A 207 12.48 -11.36 -20.37
C GLN A 207 10.95 -11.25 -20.27
N LEU A 208 10.42 -11.09 -19.05
CA LEU A 208 8.98 -10.87 -18.84
C LEU A 208 8.48 -9.57 -19.50
N SER A 209 9.27 -8.50 -19.47
CA SER A 209 8.95 -7.24 -20.16
C SER A 209 8.88 -7.39 -21.68
N ARG A 210 9.67 -8.28 -22.28
CA ARG A 210 9.64 -8.53 -23.72
C ARG A 210 8.41 -9.35 -24.13
N ASN A 211 8.04 -10.34 -23.33
CA ASN A 211 6.87 -11.17 -23.60
C ASN A 211 5.56 -10.37 -23.48
N ALA A 212 5.48 -9.45 -22.52
CA ALA A 212 4.31 -8.59 -22.36
C ALA A 212 4.05 -7.65 -23.56
N HIS A 213 5.05 -7.41 -24.40
CA HIS A 213 4.93 -6.56 -25.59
C HIS A 213 4.49 -7.34 -26.84
N LEU A 214 4.59 -8.67 -26.83
CA LEU A 214 4.20 -9.53 -27.95
C LEU A 214 2.71 -9.90 -27.90
N ASP A 215 2.12 -9.99 -26.69
CA ASP A 215 0.69 -10.35 -26.55
C ASP A 215 -0.29 -9.23 -26.94
N THR A 216 0.17 -8.00 -27.12
CA THR A 216 -0.67 -6.86 -27.53
C THR A 216 -0.82 -6.70 -29.04
N ALA A 217 0.03 -7.34 -29.86
CA ALA A 217 0.04 -7.12 -31.30
C ALA A 217 -1.01 -7.97 -32.07
N ASP A 218 -1.42 -9.13 -31.55
CA ASP A 218 -2.28 -10.08 -32.28
C ASP A 218 -3.79 -9.97 -32.00
N ASN A 219 -4.24 -9.08 -31.11
CA ASN A 219 -5.66 -8.95 -30.73
C ASN A 219 -6.39 -7.71 -31.29
N LEU A 220 -5.79 -6.96 -32.20
CA LEU A 220 -6.48 -5.90 -32.96
C LEU A 220 -7.07 -6.44 -34.27
N LYS A 221 -7.82 -7.54 -34.21
CA LYS A 221 -8.78 -7.85 -35.27
C LYS A 221 -10.06 -7.06 -34.96
N PRO A 222 -10.42 -6.03 -35.73
CA PRO A 222 -11.66 -5.30 -35.49
C PRO A 222 -12.83 -6.29 -35.53
N PRO A 223 -13.76 -6.24 -34.55
CA PRO A 223 -14.91 -7.13 -34.55
C PRO A 223 -15.68 -6.94 -35.86
N ALA A 224 -15.96 -8.05 -36.54
CA ALA A 224 -16.79 -8.06 -37.72
C ALA A 224 -18.08 -7.27 -37.43
N SER A 225 -18.36 -6.29 -38.28
CA SER A 225 -19.53 -5.42 -38.23
C SER A 225 -20.80 -6.23 -37.90
N ALA A 226 -21.45 -5.89 -36.79
CA ALA A 226 -22.68 -6.53 -36.37
C ALA A 226 -23.76 -6.37 -37.46
N PRO A 227 -24.51 -7.45 -37.79
CA PRO A 227 -25.60 -7.36 -38.75
C PRO A 227 -26.70 -6.40 -38.24
N PRO A 228 -27.38 -5.68 -39.15
CA PRO A 228 -28.38 -4.70 -38.79
C PRO A 228 -29.52 -5.34 -37.98
N LYS A 229 -29.79 -4.76 -36.81
CA LYS A 229 -30.93 -5.14 -35.96
C LYS A 229 -32.22 -4.81 -36.69
N THR A 230 -32.89 -5.81 -37.22
CA THR A 230 -34.28 -5.70 -37.70
C THR A 230 -35.19 -5.43 -36.50
N SER A 231 -35.66 -4.19 -36.41
CA SER A 231 -36.70 -3.74 -35.48
C SER A 231 -38.01 -4.47 -35.80
N ASN A 232 -38.32 -5.51 -35.02
CA ASN A 232 -39.61 -6.21 -35.11
C ASN A 232 -40.56 -5.59 -34.08
N ASN A 233 -41.21 -4.50 -34.48
CA ASN A 233 -42.21 -3.78 -33.71
C ASN A 233 -43.53 -4.57 -33.74
N GLN A 234 -43.71 -5.54 -32.83
CA GLN A 234 -45.02 -6.16 -32.64
C GLN A 234 -45.88 -5.35 -31.63
N PRO A 235 -47.10 -4.95 -32.00
CA PRO A 235 -48.01 -4.24 -31.10
C PRO A 235 -48.53 -5.17 -30.00
N LYS A 236 -48.32 -4.79 -28.74
CA LYS A 236 -48.84 -5.47 -27.55
C LYS A 236 -50.37 -5.45 -27.55
N LYS A 237 -51.00 -6.62 -27.71
CA LYS A 237 -52.43 -6.82 -27.47
C LYS A 237 -52.77 -6.54 -26.00
N LYS A 238 -53.63 -5.56 -25.76
CA LYS A 238 -54.22 -5.27 -24.44
C LYS A 238 -55.09 -6.45 -23.99
N ARG A 239 -54.84 -6.97 -22.79
CA ARG A 239 -55.72 -7.94 -22.12
C ARG A 239 -56.96 -7.21 -21.58
N PRO A 240 -58.17 -7.78 -21.74
CA PRO A 240 -59.37 -7.21 -21.14
C PRO A 240 -59.39 -7.46 -19.63
N VAL A 241 -59.75 -6.40 -18.90
CA VAL A 241 -60.07 -6.45 -17.47
C VAL A 241 -61.48 -7.01 -17.35
N LYS A 242 -61.66 -8.11 -16.59
CA LYS A 242 -62.99 -8.60 -16.23
C LYS A 242 -63.49 -7.81 -15.02
N ALA A 243 -64.72 -7.33 -15.13
CA ALA A 243 -65.51 -6.72 -14.06
C ALA A 243 -65.99 -7.78 -13.06
#